data_AF-A0A5E4JQX9-F1
#
_entry.id   AF-A0A5E4JQX9-F1
#
_cell.length_a   1.000
_cell.length_b   1.000
_cell.length_c   1.000
_cell.angle_alpha   90.00
_cell.angle_beta   90.00
_cell.angle_gamma   90.00
#
_symmetry.space_group_name_H-M   'P 1'
#
loop_
_entity.id
_entity.type
_entity.pdbx_description
1 polymer ?
#
loop_
_entity_poly.entity_id
_entity_poly.type
_entity_poly.pdbx_seq_one_letter_code
_entity_poly.pdbx_strand_id
1 'polypeptide(L)'
;MDEETYRLGRIIQDYNNGNSDYKSRHKKGFLKAKNQLVELRIDEIAPYYKKRYKRKIDKDTLKQLIYQGAVIASEDFNPDIADFQTHADYKIKKEISTYLQDGGERSIHLTDNGYTIWLPLIREAERVLSQKLAKKINDEEIVDYILQKNPERKVRAVYEAVTDVRRLVSHPRFHATYSPDNSCPNPLELLAQKEELKEKNSRLKKLNKILNNGVLDAREKKIIRERYGIDTEELTLKEIGEQSGITKERVRQIEAKAVEKIRNKMNPGRKEEDNKPSGDSKEIVLTDKEKIAARLYFGLGYNNIPPGNFKNYREIAEIMGHKSTSTPETLIKKALLKLDNIGVDLEQTDKLILLCQN
;
A
#
# COMPACT_ATOMS: atom_id res chain seq x y z
N MET A 1 20.91 43.53 26.25
CA MET A 1 21.74 42.33 26.35
C MET A 1 22.42 42.31 27.71
N ASP A 2 22.28 41.24 28.49
CA ASP A 2 22.99 41.13 29.79
C ASP A 2 24.49 41.01 29.55
N GLU A 3 25.27 41.67 30.41
CA GLU A 3 26.74 41.74 30.33
C GLU A 3 27.39 40.34 30.30
N GLU A 4 26.80 39.39 31.03
CA GLU A 4 27.26 37.99 31.06
C GLU A 4 27.01 37.27 29.73
N THR A 5 25.87 37.51 29.06
CA THR A 5 25.57 36.93 27.74
C THR A 5 26.51 37.49 26.68
N TYR A 6 26.81 38.79 26.75
CA TYR A 6 27.77 39.43 25.86
C TYR A 6 29.17 38.82 26.03
N ARG A 7 29.64 38.67 27.28
CA ARG A 7 30.94 38.07 27.60
C ARG A 7 31.05 36.63 27.10
N LEU A 8 30.04 35.79 27.32
CA LEU A 8 30.01 34.41 26.85
C LEU A 8 30.02 34.34 25.31
N GLY A 9 29.27 35.22 24.66
CA GLY A 9 29.28 35.36 23.20
C GLY A 9 30.65 35.72 22.64
N ARG A 10 31.41 36.61 23.31
CA ARG A 10 32.78 36.95 22.87
C ARG A 10 33.74 35.78 22.97
N ILE A 11 33.67 34.99 24.04
CA ILE A 11 34.49 33.76 24.19
C ILE A 11 34.21 32.77 23.04
N ILE A 12 32.94 32.62 22.66
CA ILE A 12 32.51 31.77 21.54
C ILE A 12 33.05 32.30 20.20
N GLN A 13 32.94 33.61 19.97
CA GLN A 13 33.41 34.28 18.76
C GLN A 13 34.93 34.20 18.60
N ASP A 14 35.69 34.49 19.66
CA ASP A 14 37.16 34.41 19.68
C ASP A 14 37.64 32.99 19.39
N TYR A 15 36.95 31.99 19.94
CA TYR A 15 37.22 30.59 19.63
C TYR A 15 36.96 30.25 18.15
N ASN A 16 35.84 30.71 17.60
CA ASN A 16 35.48 30.44 16.20
C ASN A 16 36.43 31.09 15.20
N ASN A 17 36.90 32.31 15.50
CA ASN A 17 37.85 33.08 14.68
C ASN A 17 39.31 32.64 14.87
N GLY A 18 39.62 31.89 15.92
CA GLY A 18 40.97 31.42 16.20
C GLY A 18 41.49 30.35 15.22
N ASN A 19 42.82 30.31 15.06
CA ASN A 19 43.52 29.27 14.29
C ASN A 19 43.43 27.88 14.96
N SER A 20 43.83 26.82 14.25
CA SER A 20 43.74 25.43 14.72
C SER A 20 44.40 25.19 16.09
N ASP A 21 45.57 25.79 16.33
CA ASP A 21 46.28 25.69 17.62
C ASP A 21 45.51 26.36 18.77
N TYR A 22 44.88 27.51 18.49
CA TYR A 22 44.06 28.23 19.46
C TYR A 22 42.82 27.41 19.84
N LYS A 23 42.13 26.85 18.83
CA LYS A 23 40.97 25.97 19.04
C LYS A 23 41.34 24.74 19.88
N SER A 24 42.50 24.15 19.64
CA SER A 24 42.97 23.00 20.42
C SER A 24 43.21 23.33 21.90
N ARG A 25 43.81 24.49 22.20
CA ARG A 25 44.09 24.92 23.58
C ARG A 25 42.85 25.39 24.33
N HIS A 26 41.92 26.06 23.66
CA HIS A 26 40.76 26.72 24.30
C HIS A 26 39.45 25.93 24.20
N LYS A 27 39.46 24.71 23.67
CA LYS A 27 38.27 23.85 23.50
C LYS A 27 37.44 23.71 24.78
N LYS A 28 38.09 23.48 25.93
CA LYS A 28 37.37 23.34 27.22
C LYS A 28 36.65 24.63 27.64
N GLY A 29 37.27 25.78 27.39
CA GLY A 29 36.66 27.09 27.69
C GLY A 29 35.45 27.37 26.79
N PHE A 30 35.58 27.05 25.49
CA PHE A 30 34.47 27.14 24.55
C PHE A 30 33.27 26.27 24.95
N LEU A 31 33.49 25.00 25.30
CA LEU A 31 32.40 24.12 25.74
C LEU A 31 31.72 24.63 27.01
N LYS A 32 32.49 25.15 27.98
CA LYS A 32 31.92 25.75 29.20
C LYS A 32 31.06 26.96 28.88
N ALA A 33 31.58 27.88 28.05
CA ALA A 33 30.84 29.07 27.67
C ALA A 33 29.53 28.72 26.92
N LYS A 34 29.58 27.71 26.05
CA LYS A 34 28.42 27.17 25.35
C LYS A 34 27.34 26.68 26.30
N ASN A 35 27.72 25.82 27.25
CA ASN A 35 26.79 25.24 28.21
C ASN A 35 26.18 26.30 29.12
N GLN A 36 27.01 27.23 29.64
CA GLN A 36 26.53 28.33 30.47
C GLN A 36 25.54 29.22 29.73
N LEU A 37 25.83 29.56 28.47
CA LEU A 37 24.94 30.39 27.66
C LEU A 37 23.57 29.74 27.44
N VAL A 38 23.54 28.43 27.18
CA VAL A 38 22.30 27.66 27.03
C VAL A 38 21.54 27.58 28.36
N GLU A 39 22.21 27.22 29.45
CA GLU A 39 21.61 27.09 30.78
C GLU A 39 20.97 28.40 31.26
N LEU A 40 21.64 29.54 31.05
CA LEU A 40 21.12 30.85 31.46
C LEU A 40 19.83 31.25 30.73
N ARG A 41 19.67 30.85 29.46
CA ARG A 41 18.61 31.38 28.58
C ARG A 41 17.50 30.40 28.25
N ILE A 42 17.72 29.10 28.45
CA ILE A 42 16.72 28.09 28.11
C ILE A 42 15.43 28.24 28.92
N ASP A 43 15.54 28.60 30.20
CA ASP A 43 14.38 28.73 31.09
C ASP A 43 13.49 29.93 30.74
N GLU A 44 14.08 30.98 30.14
CA GLU A 44 13.34 32.14 29.63
C GLU A 44 12.61 31.81 28.32
N ILE A 45 13.25 31.04 27.44
CA ILE A 45 12.74 30.73 26.10
C ILE A 45 11.70 29.59 26.14
N ALA A 46 11.91 28.57 26.95
CA ALA A 46 11.11 27.36 26.96
C ALA A 46 9.59 27.55 27.22
N PRO A 47 9.13 28.47 28.11
CA PRO A 47 7.71 28.69 28.35
C PRO A 47 6.92 29.12 27.10
N TYR A 48 7.52 29.94 26.23
CA TYR A 48 6.92 30.38 24.98
C TYR A 48 6.58 29.19 24.07
N TYR A 49 7.54 28.29 23.88
CA TYR A 49 7.39 27.09 23.07
C TYR A 49 6.45 26.07 23.71
N LYS A 50 6.56 25.86 25.02
CA LYS A 50 5.63 25.00 25.77
C LYS A 50 4.18 25.42 25.53
N LYS A 51 3.86 26.71 25.61
CA LYS A 51 2.49 27.21 25.36
C LYS A 51 2.03 26.97 23.92
N ARG A 52 2.92 27.16 22.94
CA ARG A 52 2.60 27.06 21.50
C ARG A 52 2.48 25.63 20.99
N TYR A 53 3.28 24.70 21.51
CA TYR A 53 3.41 23.33 20.99
C TYR A 53 2.84 22.25 21.92
N LYS A 54 2.28 22.59 23.09
CA LYS A 54 1.69 21.65 24.07
C LYS A 54 0.76 20.58 23.49
N ARG A 55 0.04 20.90 22.40
CA ARG A 55 -0.94 20.00 21.78
C ARG A 55 -0.37 19.15 20.63
N LYS A 56 0.88 19.39 20.24
CA LYS A 56 1.50 18.81 19.04
C LYS A 56 2.67 17.90 19.32
N ILE A 57 3.34 18.10 20.46
CA ILE A 57 4.57 17.41 20.84
C ILE A 57 4.51 17.16 22.34
N ASP A 58 4.93 15.98 22.77
CA ASP A 58 5.13 15.61 24.16
C ASP A 58 6.07 16.61 24.86
N LYS A 59 5.85 16.76 26.16
CA LYS A 59 6.56 17.74 26.98
C LYS A 59 8.07 17.50 26.99
N ASP A 60 8.52 16.25 27.07
CA ASP A 60 9.94 15.93 27.20
C ASP A 60 10.65 15.97 25.84
N THR A 61 9.99 15.51 24.78
CA THR A 61 10.49 15.68 23.41
C THR A 61 10.60 17.15 23.04
N LEU A 62 9.61 17.98 23.38
CA LEU A 62 9.67 19.42 23.14
C LEU A 62 10.82 20.09 23.88
N LYS A 63 11.09 19.70 25.14
CA LYS A 63 12.27 20.21 25.86
C LYS A 63 13.55 19.83 25.12
N GLN A 64 13.70 18.57 24.73
CA GLN A 64 14.91 18.10 24.02
C GLN A 64 15.16 18.91 22.74
N LEU A 65 14.12 19.16 21.93
CA LEU A 65 14.24 19.97 20.71
C LEU A 65 14.64 21.42 21.00
N ILE A 66 14.10 22.01 22.07
CA ILE A 66 14.50 23.36 22.51
C ILE A 66 15.98 23.37 22.92
N TYR A 67 16.43 22.37 23.70
CA TYR A 67 17.83 22.23 24.09
C TYR A 67 18.74 22.05 22.87
N GLN A 68 18.38 21.18 21.93
CA GLN A 68 19.14 20.95 20.70
C GLN A 68 19.27 22.24 19.88
N GLY A 69 18.16 22.94 19.64
CA GLY A 69 18.16 24.21 18.91
C GLY A 69 19.00 25.29 19.60
N ALA A 70 18.93 25.39 20.94
CA ALA A 70 19.73 26.33 21.71
C ALA A 70 21.23 26.00 21.67
N VAL A 71 21.60 24.72 21.76
CA VAL A 71 22.99 24.27 21.62
C VAL A 71 23.52 24.62 20.24
N ILE A 72 22.76 24.35 19.16
CA ILE A 72 23.17 24.71 17.80
C ILE A 72 23.32 26.23 17.67
N ALA A 73 22.41 27.02 18.26
CA ALA A 73 22.50 28.48 18.24
C ALA A 73 23.73 29.03 18.99
N SER A 74 24.14 28.36 20.06
CA SER A 74 25.30 28.77 20.85
C SER A 74 26.64 28.50 20.18
N GLU A 75 26.69 27.69 19.12
CA GLU A 75 27.93 27.39 18.40
C GLU A 75 28.38 28.54 17.50
N ASP A 76 27.43 29.25 16.88
CA ASP A 76 27.67 30.33 15.92
C ASP A 76 27.18 31.71 16.40
N PHE A 77 26.92 31.85 17.71
CA PHE A 77 26.40 33.08 18.29
C PHE A 77 27.40 34.25 18.18
N ASN A 78 26.91 35.39 17.70
CA ASN A 78 27.64 36.65 17.64
C ASN A 78 26.90 37.76 18.40
N PRO A 79 27.44 38.24 19.54
CA PRO A 79 26.78 39.24 20.38
C PRO A 79 26.77 40.65 19.77
N ASP A 80 27.58 40.92 18.74
CA ASP A 80 27.60 42.25 18.10
C ASP A 80 26.43 42.42 17.10
N ILE A 81 25.78 41.33 16.68
CA ILE A 81 24.71 41.34 15.68
C ILE A 81 23.32 41.36 16.32
N ALA A 82 23.06 40.47 17.29
CA ALA A 82 21.74 40.30 17.88
C ALA A 82 21.82 39.69 19.29
N ASP A 83 20.74 39.86 20.07
CA ASP A 83 20.57 39.15 21.34
C ASP A 83 20.47 37.62 21.11
N PHE A 84 21.02 36.84 22.05
CA PHE A 84 21.02 35.37 21.96
C PHE A 84 19.62 34.78 21.80
N GLN A 85 18.61 35.34 22.49
CA GLN A 85 17.22 34.88 22.40
C GLN A 85 16.70 34.95 20.95
N THR A 86 16.99 36.04 20.24
CA THR A 86 16.58 36.25 18.84
C THR A 86 17.26 35.26 17.91
N HIS A 87 18.55 35.00 18.11
CA HIS A 87 19.30 34.03 17.31
C HIS A 87 18.85 32.59 17.59
N ALA A 88 18.67 32.24 18.86
CA ALA A 88 18.19 30.93 19.30
C ALA A 88 16.77 30.65 18.83
N ASP A 89 15.88 31.65 18.79
CA ASP A 89 14.50 31.50 18.32
C ASP A 89 14.42 30.93 16.89
N TYR A 90 15.27 31.40 15.98
CA TYR A 90 15.32 30.86 14.62
C TYR A 90 15.75 29.39 14.58
N LYS A 91 16.82 29.03 15.31
CA LYS A 91 17.36 27.66 15.33
C LYS A 91 16.39 26.69 16.03
N ILE A 92 15.78 27.10 17.13
CA ILE A 92 14.77 26.30 17.84
C ILE A 92 13.53 26.09 16.96
N LYS A 93 13.02 27.12 16.30
CA LYS A 93 11.90 26.98 15.35
C LYS A 93 12.25 26.03 14.21
N LYS A 94 13.47 26.11 13.68
CA LYS A 94 13.96 25.20 12.65
C LYS A 94 13.95 23.76 13.14
N GLU A 95 14.54 23.49 14.31
CA GLU A 95 14.62 22.15 14.88
C GLU A 95 13.22 21.54 15.14
N ILE A 96 12.32 22.33 15.73
CA ILE A 96 10.93 21.91 15.94
C ILE A 96 10.20 21.68 14.61
N SER A 97 10.45 22.52 13.60
CA SER A 97 9.84 22.36 12.28
C SER A 97 10.34 21.10 11.59
N THR A 98 11.66 20.82 11.67
CA THR A 98 12.28 19.60 11.13
C THR A 98 11.74 18.36 11.81
N TYR A 99 11.68 18.35 13.15
CA TYR A 99 11.04 17.25 13.88
C TYR A 99 9.59 17.02 13.45
N LEU A 100 8.81 18.09 13.27
CA LEU A 100 7.43 17.96 12.80
C LEU A 100 7.37 17.48 11.34
N GLN A 101 8.28 17.89 10.46
CA GLN A 101 8.36 17.43 9.07
C GLN A 101 8.68 15.95 8.99
N ASP A 102 9.63 15.48 9.80
CA ASP A 102 10.03 14.08 9.95
C ASP A 102 8.97 13.25 10.68
N GLY A 103 7.70 13.68 10.65
CA GLY A 103 6.50 13.09 11.22
C GLY A 103 6.32 13.33 12.71
N GLY A 104 7.33 13.73 13.45
CA GLY A 104 7.25 13.92 14.90
C GLY A 104 6.79 12.63 15.60
N GLU A 105 5.69 12.70 16.33
CA GLU A 105 5.05 11.53 16.97
C GLU A 105 4.07 10.79 16.05
N ARG A 106 3.91 11.24 14.80
CA ARG A 106 2.97 10.63 13.87
C ARG A 106 3.55 9.33 13.33
N SER A 107 2.73 8.29 13.30
CA SER A 107 3.10 6.98 12.74
C SER A 107 3.31 7.01 11.22
N ILE A 108 2.78 8.02 10.52
CA ILE A 108 2.94 8.17 9.07
C ILE A 108 3.53 9.54 8.78
N HIS A 109 4.70 9.53 8.15
CA HIS A 109 5.49 10.72 7.82
C HIS A 109 5.02 11.33 6.50
N LEU A 110 4.94 12.66 6.44
CA LEU A 110 4.79 13.37 5.18
C LEU A 110 6.18 13.72 4.65
N THR A 111 6.30 13.83 3.33
CA THR A 111 7.49 14.45 2.73
C THR A 111 7.58 15.91 3.13
N ASP A 112 8.79 16.48 3.06
CA ASP A 112 9.02 17.89 3.40
C ASP A 112 8.07 18.82 2.63
N ASN A 113 7.99 18.68 1.31
CA ASN A 113 7.05 19.42 0.47
C ASN A 113 5.59 19.21 0.91
N GLY A 114 5.23 18.00 1.35
CA GLY A 114 3.91 17.71 1.91
C GLY A 114 3.56 18.61 3.11
N TYR A 115 4.54 18.86 3.99
CA TYR A 115 4.34 19.67 5.19
C TYR A 115 4.47 21.17 4.94
N THR A 116 5.43 21.59 4.13
CA THR A 116 5.76 23.02 3.91
C THR A 116 4.91 23.68 2.85
N ILE A 117 4.53 22.95 1.81
CA ILE A 117 3.80 23.50 0.66
C ILE A 117 2.33 23.06 0.72
N TRP A 118 2.09 21.75 0.72
CA TRP A 118 0.73 21.22 0.52
C TRP A 118 -0.19 21.45 1.73
N LEU A 119 0.26 21.18 2.96
CA LEU A 119 -0.58 21.38 4.14
C LEU A 119 -1.03 22.85 4.35
N PRO A 120 -0.16 23.86 4.22
CA PRO A 120 -0.56 25.26 4.29
C PRO A 120 -1.55 25.65 3.19
N LEU A 121 -1.31 25.23 1.94
CA LEU A 121 -2.21 25.49 0.81
C LEU A 121 -3.60 24.89 1.05
N ILE A 122 -3.68 23.64 1.51
CA ILE A 122 -4.96 22.98 1.83
C ILE A 122 -5.70 23.73 2.94
N ARG A 123 -5.00 24.14 4.01
CA ARG A 123 -5.61 24.92 5.10
C ARG A 123 -6.08 26.29 4.64
N GLU A 124 -5.32 26.95 3.77
CA GLU A 124 -5.71 28.23 3.19
C GLU A 124 -6.97 28.07 2.34
N ALA A 125 -7.00 27.05 1.47
CA ALA A 125 -8.17 26.72 0.66
C ALA A 125 -9.41 26.44 1.54
N GLU A 126 -9.29 25.58 2.55
CA GLU A 126 -10.36 25.30 3.52
C GLU A 126 -10.84 26.58 4.21
N ARG A 127 -9.93 27.46 4.64
CA ARG A 127 -10.28 28.73 5.31
C ARG A 127 -11.01 29.69 4.37
N VAL A 128 -10.54 29.84 3.13
CA VAL A 128 -11.14 30.75 2.15
C VAL A 128 -12.51 30.23 1.70
N LEU A 129 -12.61 28.93 1.41
CA LEU A 129 -13.86 28.30 0.98
C LEU A 129 -14.90 28.26 2.10
N SER A 130 -14.50 27.97 3.35
CA SER A 130 -15.43 28.00 4.49
C SER A 130 -16.02 29.40 4.71
N GLN A 131 -15.22 30.46 4.55
CA GLN A 131 -15.69 31.84 4.64
C GLN A 131 -16.68 32.19 3.52
N LYS A 132 -16.48 31.67 2.30
CA LYS A 132 -17.34 31.97 1.14
C LYS A 132 -18.63 31.16 1.11
N LEU A 133 -18.58 29.87 1.47
CA LEU A 133 -19.65 28.94 1.16
C LEU A 133 -20.65 28.70 2.30
N ALA A 134 -20.35 29.08 3.56
CA ALA A 134 -21.21 28.85 4.73
C ALA A 134 -21.80 27.41 4.85
N LYS A 135 -21.20 26.45 4.14
CA LYS A 135 -21.63 25.06 3.96
C LYS A 135 -20.42 24.15 4.06
N LYS A 136 -20.68 22.84 4.13
CA LYS A 136 -19.65 21.81 4.13
C LYS A 136 -18.95 21.79 2.77
N ILE A 137 -17.64 22.02 2.78
CA ILE A 137 -16.80 22.13 1.58
C ILE A 137 -16.60 20.73 0.99
N ASN A 138 -16.69 20.60 -0.34
CA ASN A 138 -16.39 19.35 -1.02
C ASN A 138 -14.87 19.25 -1.33
N ASP A 139 -14.32 18.04 -1.33
CA ASP A 139 -12.90 17.81 -1.65
C ASP A 139 -12.56 18.30 -3.06
N GLU A 140 -13.51 18.19 -4.01
CA GLU A 140 -13.36 18.66 -5.38
C GLU A 140 -13.18 20.18 -5.46
N GLU A 141 -13.94 20.95 -4.68
CA GLU A 141 -13.84 22.41 -4.63
C GLU A 141 -12.48 22.86 -4.07
N ILE A 142 -11.92 22.11 -3.12
CA ILE A 142 -10.59 22.39 -2.56
C ILE A 142 -9.52 22.12 -3.61
N VAL A 143 -9.59 20.99 -4.32
CA VAL A 143 -8.65 20.64 -5.38
C VAL A 143 -8.70 21.66 -6.52
N ASP A 144 -9.90 22.10 -6.92
CA ASP A 144 -10.08 23.10 -7.98
C ASP A 144 -9.51 24.46 -7.57
N TYR A 145 -9.70 24.89 -6.32
CA TYR A 145 -9.08 26.11 -5.80
C TYR A 145 -7.55 26.03 -5.80
N ILE A 146 -6.98 24.88 -5.43
CA ILE A 146 -5.52 24.68 -5.44
C ILE A 146 -4.99 24.67 -6.88
N LEU A 147 -5.70 24.02 -7.82
CA LEU A 147 -5.36 24.00 -9.25
C LEU A 147 -5.35 25.39 -9.89
N GLN A 148 -6.25 26.28 -9.47
CA GLN A 148 -6.25 27.68 -9.92
C GLN A 148 -4.97 28.43 -9.53
N LYS A 149 -4.41 28.14 -8.36
CA LYS A 149 -3.16 28.76 -7.89
C LYS A 149 -1.91 28.04 -8.41
N ASN A 150 -1.96 26.72 -8.54
CA ASN A 150 -0.86 25.87 -9.01
C ASN A 150 -1.35 24.90 -10.08
N PRO A 151 -1.11 25.18 -11.37
CA PRO A 151 -1.57 24.35 -12.49
C PRO A 151 -0.68 23.12 -12.70
N GLU A 152 -0.44 22.33 -11.66
CA GLU A 152 0.28 21.06 -11.77
C GLU A 152 -0.68 19.89 -12.00
N ARG A 153 -0.35 19.02 -12.96
CA ARG A 153 -1.19 17.85 -13.30
C ARG A 153 -1.35 16.84 -12.15
N LYS A 154 -0.52 16.91 -11.10
CA LYS A 154 -0.50 15.93 -9.99
C LYS A 154 -1.17 16.42 -8.70
N VAL A 155 -1.74 17.63 -8.67
CA VAL A 155 -2.38 18.21 -7.46
C VAL A 155 -3.37 17.24 -6.82
N ARG A 156 -4.22 16.57 -7.62
CA ARG A 156 -5.21 15.63 -7.10
C ARG A 156 -4.59 14.46 -6.33
N ALA A 157 -3.61 13.79 -6.93
CA ALA A 157 -2.93 12.65 -6.29
C ALA A 157 -2.19 13.07 -5.01
N VAL A 158 -1.59 14.26 -5.01
CA VAL A 158 -0.89 14.78 -3.82
C VAL A 158 -1.88 15.19 -2.73
N TYR A 159 -2.99 15.83 -3.10
CA TYR A 159 -4.07 16.17 -2.17
C TYR A 159 -4.64 14.91 -1.51
N GLU A 160 -4.97 13.88 -2.28
CA GLU A 160 -5.47 12.60 -1.75
C GLU A 160 -4.48 11.98 -0.78
N ALA A 161 -3.19 11.86 -1.16
CA ALA A 161 -2.17 11.31 -0.28
C ALA A 161 -2.00 12.11 1.03
N VAL A 162 -1.97 13.45 0.95
CA VAL A 162 -1.80 14.32 2.14
C VAL A 162 -3.04 14.28 3.04
N THR A 163 -4.24 14.28 2.45
CA THR A 163 -5.50 14.24 3.20
C THR A 163 -5.75 12.89 3.85
N ASP A 164 -5.40 11.79 3.19
CA ASP A 164 -5.53 10.45 3.76
C ASP A 164 -4.63 10.29 4.99
N VAL A 165 -3.36 10.72 4.91
CA VAL A 165 -2.48 10.71 6.08
C VAL A 165 -3.04 11.58 7.20
N ARG A 166 -3.56 12.78 6.88
CA ARG A 166 -4.20 13.66 7.86
C ARG A 166 -5.42 13.00 8.52
N ARG A 167 -6.28 12.35 7.74
CA ARG A 167 -7.53 11.70 8.21
C ARG A 167 -7.26 10.47 9.07
N LEU A 168 -6.19 9.73 8.78
CA LEU A 168 -5.75 8.58 9.58
C LEU A 168 -5.26 9.05 10.95
N VAL A 169 -4.40 10.07 10.98
CA VAL A 169 -3.83 10.60 12.23
C VAL A 169 -4.89 11.30 13.09
N SER A 170 -5.87 11.98 12.48
CA SER A 170 -6.94 12.66 13.21
C SER A 170 -8.09 11.76 13.62
N HIS A 171 -8.10 10.48 13.23
CA HIS A 171 -9.21 9.60 13.53
C HIS A 171 -9.24 9.27 15.03
N PRO A 172 -10.39 9.49 15.71
CA PRO A 172 -10.54 9.11 17.12
C PRO A 172 -10.25 7.63 17.37
N ARG A 173 -10.38 6.77 16.35
CA ARG A 173 -10.08 5.34 16.40
C ARG A 173 -8.59 5.00 16.37
N PHE A 174 -7.73 5.88 15.86
CA PHE A 174 -6.28 5.72 15.96
C PHE A 174 -5.76 6.14 17.34
N HIS A 175 -6.43 7.12 17.97
CA HIS A 175 -6.24 7.48 19.37
C HIS A 175 -7.13 6.69 20.34
N ALA A 176 -7.95 5.77 19.84
CA ALA A 176 -8.79 4.94 20.68
C ALA A 176 -7.87 3.91 21.34
N THR A 177 -7.46 4.25 22.56
CA THR A 177 -7.53 3.28 23.64
C THR A 177 -8.71 2.36 23.38
N TYR A 178 -8.43 1.07 23.23
CA TYR A 178 -9.43 0.01 23.24
C TYR A 178 -10.48 0.37 24.29
N SER A 179 -11.69 0.74 23.86
CA SER A 179 -12.79 0.75 24.80
C SER A 179 -13.02 -0.71 25.19
N PRO A 180 -12.95 -1.06 26.48
CA PRO A 180 -13.15 -2.44 26.93
C PRO A 180 -14.57 -2.93 26.64
N ASP A 181 -15.49 -2.01 26.35
CA ASP A 181 -16.82 -2.34 25.87
C ASP A 181 -16.73 -2.77 24.40
N ASN A 182 -16.89 -4.08 24.18
CA ASN A 182 -16.99 -4.79 22.89
C ASN A 182 -18.05 -4.25 21.90
N SER A 183 -18.59 -3.05 22.11
CA SER A 183 -19.56 -2.39 21.23
C SER A 183 -18.95 -1.87 19.93
N CYS A 184 -17.62 -1.77 19.81
CA CYS A 184 -16.96 -1.40 18.56
C CYS A 184 -16.35 -2.65 17.90
N PRO A 185 -16.77 -3.01 16.67
CA PRO A 185 -16.15 -4.11 15.94
C PRO A 185 -14.66 -3.82 15.71
N ASN A 186 -13.84 -4.86 15.84
CA ASN A 186 -12.40 -4.78 15.69
C ASN A 186 -12.05 -4.19 14.29
N PRO A 187 -11.16 -3.19 14.20
CA PRO A 187 -10.72 -2.64 12.92
C PRO A 187 -10.28 -3.69 11.89
N LEU A 188 -9.65 -4.80 12.32
CA LEU A 188 -9.26 -5.91 11.45
C LEU A 188 -10.48 -6.64 10.85
N GLU A 189 -11.50 -6.86 11.65
CA GLU A 189 -12.74 -7.52 11.22
C GLU A 189 -13.51 -6.64 10.22
N LEU A 190 -13.51 -5.33 10.45
CA LEU A 190 -14.15 -4.36 9.55
C LEU A 190 -13.41 -4.25 8.20
N LEU A 191 -12.09 -4.45 8.19
CA LEU A 191 -11.30 -4.55 6.96
C LEU A 191 -11.58 -5.85 6.21
N ALA A 192 -11.64 -6.99 6.90
CA ALA A 192 -12.00 -8.28 6.32
C ALA A 192 -13.39 -8.22 5.65
N GLN A 193 -14.39 -7.67 6.34
CA GLN A 193 -15.74 -7.48 5.78
C GLN A 193 -15.74 -6.57 4.54
N LYS A 194 -14.91 -5.51 4.53
CA LYS A 194 -14.76 -4.64 3.35
C LYS A 194 -14.13 -5.36 2.17
N GLU A 195 -13.14 -6.21 2.41
CA GLU A 195 -12.48 -6.99 1.36
C GLU A 195 -13.44 -8.03 0.77
N GLU A 196 -14.19 -8.74 1.61
CA GLU A 196 -15.25 -9.66 1.17
C GLU A 196 -16.31 -8.96 0.33
N LEU A 197 -16.77 -7.78 0.76
CA LEU A 197 -17.72 -6.96 0.00
C LEU A 197 -17.16 -6.51 -1.35
N LYS A 198 -15.89 -6.08 -1.39
CA LYS A 198 -15.21 -5.72 -2.65
C LYS A 198 -15.12 -6.92 -3.59
N GLU A 199 -14.76 -8.08 -3.07
CA GLU A 199 -14.66 -9.29 -3.87
C GLU A 199 -16.02 -9.70 -4.41
N LYS A 200 -17.06 -9.73 -3.56
CA LYS A 200 -18.45 -10.00 -3.95
C LYS A 200 -18.91 -9.05 -5.05
N ASN A 201 -18.69 -7.75 -4.88
CA ASN A 201 -19.04 -6.74 -5.88
C ASN A 201 -18.27 -6.91 -7.20
N SER A 202 -16.99 -7.30 -7.14
CA SER A 202 -16.21 -7.59 -8.34
C SER A 202 -16.73 -8.80 -9.11
N ARG A 203 -17.14 -9.86 -8.40
CA ARG A 203 -17.74 -11.08 -8.97
C ARG A 203 -19.09 -10.77 -9.62
N LEU A 204 -19.94 -10.00 -8.96
CA LEU A 204 -21.23 -9.55 -9.49
C LEU A 204 -21.05 -8.71 -10.77
N LYS A 205 -20.08 -7.77 -10.79
CA LYS A 205 -19.77 -6.99 -12.00
C LYS A 205 -19.32 -7.86 -13.17
N LYS A 206 -18.48 -8.89 -12.92
CA LYS A 206 -18.05 -9.84 -13.95
C LYS A 206 -19.24 -10.64 -14.50
N LEU A 207 -20.11 -11.14 -13.63
CA LEU A 207 -21.35 -11.85 -14.01
C LEU A 207 -22.24 -10.96 -14.87
N ASN A 208 -22.53 -9.73 -14.42
CA ASN A 208 -23.36 -8.79 -15.17
C ASN A 208 -22.76 -8.44 -16.54
N LYS A 209 -21.44 -8.32 -16.64
CA LYS A 209 -20.76 -8.12 -17.93
C LYS A 209 -20.96 -9.31 -18.87
N ILE A 210 -20.82 -10.55 -18.38
CA ILE A 210 -21.03 -11.76 -19.20
C ILE A 210 -22.48 -11.87 -19.66
N LEU A 211 -23.44 -11.61 -18.75
CA LEU A 211 -24.88 -11.62 -19.05
C LEU A 211 -25.29 -10.53 -20.06
N ASN A 212 -24.58 -9.40 -20.10
CA ASN A 212 -24.88 -8.27 -20.98
C ASN A 212 -24.15 -8.33 -22.34
N ASN A 213 -23.05 -9.06 -22.47
CA ASN A 213 -22.22 -9.12 -23.68
C ASN A 213 -22.80 -10.00 -24.82
N GLY A 214 -24.13 -10.16 -24.90
CA GLY A 214 -24.80 -10.88 -25.99
C GLY A 214 -24.53 -12.39 -26.05
N VAL A 215 -24.05 -12.99 -24.97
CA VAL A 215 -23.76 -14.45 -24.88
C VAL A 215 -25.03 -15.28 -24.82
N LEU A 216 -26.06 -14.72 -24.19
CA LEU A 216 -27.35 -15.34 -23.96
C LEU A 216 -28.40 -14.58 -24.74
N ASP A 217 -29.38 -15.33 -25.26
CA ASP A 217 -30.56 -14.73 -25.85
C ASP A 217 -31.42 -14.04 -24.77
N ALA A 218 -32.28 -13.10 -25.16
CA ALA A 218 -33.12 -12.32 -24.24
C ALA A 218 -33.96 -13.22 -23.31
N ARG A 219 -34.46 -14.34 -23.82
CA ARG A 219 -35.21 -15.35 -23.05
C ARG A 219 -34.32 -16.11 -22.06
N GLU A 220 -33.13 -16.52 -22.49
CA GLU A 220 -32.15 -17.23 -21.63
C GLU A 220 -31.69 -16.32 -20.48
N LYS A 221 -31.42 -15.06 -20.78
CA LYS A 221 -31.00 -14.04 -19.81
C LYS A 221 -32.07 -13.77 -18.76
N LYS A 222 -33.34 -13.68 -19.17
CA LYS A 222 -34.48 -13.48 -18.27
C LYS A 222 -34.64 -14.66 -17.29
N ILE A 223 -34.65 -15.89 -17.82
CA ILE A 223 -34.77 -17.11 -17.01
C ILE A 223 -33.60 -17.23 -16.01
N ILE A 224 -32.37 -16.94 -16.41
CA ILE A 224 -31.21 -16.99 -15.49
C ILE A 224 -31.28 -15.89 -14.42
N ARG A 225 -31.74 -14.68 -14.74
CA ARG A 225 -31.89 -13.60 -13.74
C ARG A 225 -32.93 -13.94 -12.70
N GLU A 226 -34.10 -14.40 -13.14
CA GLU A 226 -35.22 -14.79 -12.26
C GLU A 226 -34.87 -16.04 -11.44
N ARG A 227 -34.13 -17.00 -12.00
CA ARG A 227 -33.76 -18.24 -11.30
C ARG A 227 -32.74 -18.02 -10.18
N TYR A 228 -31.78 -17.12 -10.38
CA TYR A 228 -30.66 -16.86 -9.48
C TYR A 228 -30.75 -15.50 -8.77
N GLY A 229 -31.90 -14.82 -8.87
CA GLY A 229 -32.15 -13.56 -8.16
C GLY A 229 -31.20 -12.42 -8.55
N ILE A 230 -30.73 -12.41 -9.80
CA ILE A 230 -29.80 -11.38 -10.27
C ILE A 230 -30.63 -10.17 -10.68
N ASP A 231 -30.57 -9.11 -9.88
CA ASP A 231 -31.36 -7.87 -10.01
C ASP A 231 -32.88 -8.06 -9.80
N THR A 232 -33.35 -9.27 -9.43
CA THR A 232 -34.76 -9.65 -9.24
C THR A 232 -34.90 -10.68 -8.10
N GLU A 233 -36.11 -11.05 -7.71
CA GLU A 233 -36.34 -12.13 -6.72
C GLU A 233 -36.06 -13.51 -7.31
N GLU A 234 -35.59 -14.46 -6.48
CA GLU A 234 -35.37 -15.85 -6.88
C GLU A 234 -36.69 -16.60 -7.07
N LEU A 235 -36.94 -17.12 -8.27
CA LEU A 235 -38.15 -17.85 -8.64
C LEU A 235 -37.87 -19.34 -8.90
N THR A 236 -38.87 -20.17 -8.62
CA THR A 236 -38.82 -21.60 -8.90
C THR A 236 -39.03 -21.88 -10.40
N LEU A 237 -38.54 -23.02 -10.91
CA LEU A 237 -38.77 -23.44 -12.30
C LEU A 237 -40.26 -23.49 -12.68
N LYS A 238 -41.14 -23.73 -11.71
CA LYS A 238 -42.58 -23.78 -11.92
C LYS A 238 -43.14 -22.37 -12.11
N GLU A 239 -42.78 -21.45 -11.23
CA GLU A 239 -43.19 -20.03 -11.30
C GLU A 239 -42.65 -19.33 -12.55
N ILE A 240 -41.38 -19.56 -12.91
CA ILE A 240 -40.79 -19.03 -14.15
C ILE A 240 -41.52 -19.59 -15.38
N GLY A 241 -41.90 -20.88 -15.34
CA GLY A 241 -42.68 -21.53 -16.39
C GLY A 241 -44.07 -20.94 -16.55
N GLU A 242 -44.78 -20.69 -15.44
CA GLU A 242 -46.09 -20.05 -15.43
C GLU A 242 -46.02 -18.60 -15.97
N GLN A 243 -45.01 -17.82 -15.56
CA GLN A 243 -44.81 -16.45 -16.05
C GLN A 243 -44.39 -16.37 -17.53
N SER A 244 -43.65 -17.37 -18.02
CA SER A 244 -43.14 -17.41 -19.40
C SER A 244 -44.05 -18.17 -20.37
N GLY A 245 -45.13 -18.80 -19.89
CA GLY A 245 -46.04 -19.62 -20.70
C GLY A 245 -45.41 -20.93 -21.19
N ILE A 246 -44.46 -21.49 -20.44
CA ILE A 246 -43.62 -22.62 -20.84
C ILE A 246 -43.66 -23.71 -19.76
N THR A 247 -43.57 -24.98 -20.15
CA THR A 247 -43.52 -26.10 -19.19
C THR A 247 -42.26 -26.05 -18.32
N LYS A 248 -42.36 -26.51 -17.08
CA LYS A 248 -41.23 -26.63 -16.13
C LYS A 248 -40.00 -27.29 -16.75
N GLU A 249 -40.19 -28.38 -17.50
CA GLU A 249 -39.07 -29.11 -18.12
C GLU A 249 -38.40 -28.30 -19.23
N ARG A 250 -39.17 -27.50 -19.96
CA ARG A 250 -38.61 -26.63 -20.99
C ARG A 250 -37.82 -25.47 -20.37
N VAL A 251 -38.23 -24.92 -19.23
CA VAL A 251 -37.42 -23.95 -18.46
C VAL A 251 -36.10 -24.59 -18.02
N ARG A 252 -36.13 -25.83 -17.51
CA ARG A 252 -34.91 -26.58 -17.13
C ARG A 252 -33.93 -26.76 -18.29
N GLN A 253 -34.44 -27.09 -19.48
CA GLN A 253 -33.62 -27.23 -20.69
C GLN A 253 -32.97 -25.90 -21.10
N ILE A 254 -33.70 -24.79 -21.00
CA ILE A 254 -33.19 -23.46 -21.32
C ILE A 254 -32.13 -23.03 -20.30
N GLU A 255 -32.37 -23.28 -19.01
CA GLU A 255 -31.40 -23.06 -17.94
C GLU A 255 -30.09 -23.82 -18.19
N ALA A 256 -30.17 -25.13 -18.47
CA ALA A 256 -28.98 -25.96 -18.69
C ALA A 256 -28.13 -25.42 -19.85
N LYS A 257 -28.76 -25.06 -20.97
CA LYS A 257 -28.08 -24.47 -22.14
C LYS A 257 -27.46 -23.11 -21.83
N ALA A 258 -28.17 -22.27 -21.08
CA ALA A 258 -27.69 -20.96 -20.68
C ALA A 258 -26.46 -21.05 -19.76
N VAL A 259 -26.51 -21.93 -18.75
CA VAL A 259 -25.40 -22.19 -17.83
C VAL A 259 -24.18 -22.75 -18.58
N GLU A 260 -24.38 -23.64 -19.54
CA GLU A 260 -23.31 -24.19 -20.37
C GLU A 260 -22.61 -23.09 -21.21
N LYS A 261 -23.37 -22.19 -21.84
CA LYS A 261 -22.81 -21.03 -22.57
C LYS A 261 -22.00 -20.10 -21.65
N ILE A 262 -22.51 -19.84 -20.46
CA ILE A 262 -21.84 -19.02 -19.44
C ILE A 262 -20.52 -19.69 -18.99
N ARG A 263 -20.55 -21.00 -18.71
CA ARG A 263 -19.37 -21.78 -18.31
C ARG A 263 -18.30 -21.78 -19.40
N ASN A 264 -18.72 -21.92 -20.66
CA ASN A 264 -17.84 -21.88 -21.82
C ASN A 264 -17.16 -20.52 -22.03
N LYS A 265 -17.82 -19.42 -21.66
CA LYS A 265 -17.23 -18.07 -21.71
C LYS A 265 -16.34 -17.76 -20.51
N MET A 266 -16.62 -18.33 -19.34
CA MET A 266 -15.74 -18.21 -18.17
C MET A 266 -14.47 -19.05 -18.30
N ASN A 267 -14.54 -20.22 -18.95
CA ASN A 267 -13.43 -21.14 -19.15
C ASN A 267 -13.27 -21.54 -20.63
N PRO A 268 -12.64 -20.70 -21.47
CA PRO A 268 -12.55 -20.94 -22.92
C PRO A 268 -11.72 -22.18 -23.33
N GLY A 269 -10.97 -22.79 -22.42
CA GLY A 269 -10.02 -23.88 -22.72
C GLY A 269 -10.55 -25.32 -22.63
N ARG A 270 -11.87 -25.56 -22.42
CA ARG A 270 -12.41 -26.94 -22.22
C ARG A 270 -13.05 -27.60 -23.45
N LYS A 271 -13.16 -26.93 -24.59
CA LYS A 271 -13.95 -27.44 -25.73
C LYS A 271 -13.28 -28.53 -26.58
N GLU A 272 -12.01 -28.87 -26.34
CA GLU A 272 -11.30 -29.87 -27.16
C GLU A 272 -11.41 -31.31 -26.62
N GLU A 273 -11.90 -31.53 -25.40
CA GLU A 273 -11.87 -32.87 -24.77
C GLU A 273 -13.18 -33.66 -24.92
N ASP A 274 -14.35 -33.01 -25.04
CA ASP A 274 -15.65 -33.70 -24.97
C ASP A 274 -16.21 -34.17 -26.33
N ASN A 275 -15.52 -33.90 -27.45
CA ASN A 275 -15.95 -34.29 -28.82
C ASN A 275 -14.88 -35.12 -29.56
N LYS A 276 -14.28 -36.12 -28.91
CA LYS A 276 -13.61 -37.23 -29.61
C LYS A 276 -14.48 -38.48 -29.51
N PRO A 277 -14.78 -39.17 -30.63
CA PRO A 277 -15.43 -40.47 -30.58
C PRO A 277 -14.55 -41.46 -29.82
N SER A 278 -15.20 -42.31 -29.02
CA SER A 278 -14.63 -43.49 -28.40
C SER A 278 -13.91 -44.35 -29.45
N GLY A 279 -12.58 -44.26 -29.48
CA GLY A 279 -11.73 -45.00 -30.39
C GLY A 279 -10.27 -44.58 -30.20
N ASP A 280 -9.45 -45.53 -29.74
CA ASP A 280 -8.01 -45.48 -29.58
C ASP A 280 -7.43 -44.52 -28.52
N SER A 281 -7.28 -45.05 -27.31
CA SER A 281 -6.28 -44.64 -26.35
C SER A 281 -4.88 -44.74 -26.96
N LYS A 282 -4.46 -43.74 -27.71
CA LYS A 282 -3.04 -43.51 -27.99
C LYS A 282 -2.40 -43.03 -26.70
N GLU A 283 -1.56 -43.87 -26.10
CA GLU A 283 -0.61 -43.45 -25.07
C GLU A 283 0.19 -42.26 -25.61
N ILE A 284 -0.06 -41.07 -25.08
CA ILE A 284 0.70 -39.87 -25.44
C ILE A 284 2.02 -39.95 -24.66
N VAL A 285 3.05 -40.44 -25.34
CA VAL A 285 4.43 -40.53 -24.83
C VAL A 285 5.04 -39.13 -24.79
N LEU A 286 5.73 -38.79 -23.69
CA LEU A 286 6.42 -37.52 -23.53
C LEU A 286 7.58 -37.41 -24.54
N THR A 287 7.75 -36.22 -25.13
CA THR A 287 8.96 -35.91 -25.91
C THR A 287 10.17 -35.78 -24.98
N ASP A 288 11.39 -35.97 -25.50
CA ASP A 288 12.60 -35.94 -24.65
C ASP A 288 12.79 -34.59 -23.96
N LYS A 289 12.41 -33.48 -24.62
CA LYS A 289 12.38 -32.14 -23.99
C LYS A 289 11.38 -32.04 -22.84
N GLU A 290 10.21 -32.65 -22.97
CA GLU A 290 9.19 -32.67 -21.90
C GLU A 290 9.63 -33.55 -20.72
N LYS A 291 10.34 -34.66 -20.97
CA LYS A 291 10.92 -35.50 -19.91
C LYS A 291 11.97 -34.74 -19.10
N ILE A 292 12.81 -33.95 -19.76
CA ILE A 292 13.82 -33.10 -19.12
C ILE A 292 13.14 -32.00 -18.31
N ALA A 293 12.17 -31.30 -18.91
CA ALA A 293 11.43 -30.24 -18.23
C ALA A 293 10.65 -30.78 -17.01
N ALA A 294 10.05 -31.97 -17.11
CA ALA A 294 9.39 -32.61 -15.97
C ALA A 294 10.39 -32.91 -14.85
N ARG A 295 11.55 -33.51 -15.16
CA ARG A 295 12.59 -33.81 -14.17
C ARG A 295 13.12 -32.56 -13.49
N LEU A 296 13.38 -31.49 -14.24
CA LEU A 296 13.81 -30.19 -13.71
C LEU A 296 12.74 -29.57 -12.82
N TYR A 297 11.50 -29.52 -13.30
CA TYR A 297 10.40 -28.84 -12.62
C TYR A 297 9.99 -29.53 -11.32
N PHE A 298 9.98 -30.87 -11.29
CA PHE A 298 9.68 -31.64 -10.08
C PHE A 298 10.92 -31.77 -9.17
N GLY A 299 12.11 -31.98 -9.75
CA GLY A 299 13.37 -32.12 -9.01
C GLY A 299 13.83 -30.86 -8.27
N LEU A 300 13.48 -29.66 -8.78
CA LEU A 300 13.75 -28.39 -8.09
C LEU A 300 12.77 -28.08 -6.94
N GLY A 301 11.98 -29.06 -6.50
CA GLY A 301 11.24 -29.00 -5.24
C GLY A 301 9.79 -28.49 -5.32
N TYR A 302 9.17 -28.46 -6.50
CA TYR A 302 7.72 -28.20 -6.56
C TYR A 302 6.95 -29.43 -6.05
N ASN A 303 6.19 -29.27 -4.94
CA ASN A 303 5.34 -30.29 -4.31
C ASN A 303 6.03 -31.55 -3.74
N ASN A 304 7.35 -31.53 -3.46
CA ASN A 304 8.11 -32.66 -2.90
C ASN A 304 7.96 -33.97 -3.70
N ILE A 305 7.86 -33.87 -5.02
CA ILE A 305 7.80 -35.03 -5.90
C ILE A 305 9.23 -35.42 -6.26
N PRO A 306 9.67 -36.67 -6.02
CA PRO A 306 11.02 -37.08 -6.36
C PRO A 306 11.26 -36.98 -7.87
N PRO A 307 12.45 -36.52 -8.31
CA PRO A 307 12.80 -36.54 -9.72
C PRO A 307 12.79 -37.98 -10.23
N GLY A 308 12.00 -38.24 -11.28
CA GLY A 308 11.85 -39.57 -11.86
C GLY A 308 11.84 -39.53 -13.40
N ASN A 309 12.21 -40.63 -14.03
CA ASN A 309 12.12 -40.79 -15.49
C ASN A 309 10.67 -41.10 -15.90
N PHE A 310 9.84 -40.07 -16.01
CA PHE A 310 8.44 -40.20 -16.42
C PHE A 310 8.33 -40.52 -17.92
N LYS A 311 7.58 -41.56 -18.27
CA LYS A 311 7.37 -41.98 -19.66
C LYS A 311 6.15 -41.32 -20.29
N ASN A 312 5.05 -41.26 -19.53
CA ASN A 312 3.76 -40.76 -19.98
C ASN A 312 3.15 -39.77 -18.97
N TYR A 313 2.31 -38.85 -19.44
CA TYR A 313 1.60 -37.86 -18.60
C TYR A 313 0.75 -38.50 -17.48
N ARG A 314 0.32 -39.75 -17.67
CA ARG A 314 -0.49 -40.52 -16.70
C ARG A 314 0.31 -40.92 -15.45
N GLU A 315 1.58 -41.30 -15.59
CA GLU A 315 2.45 -41.62 -14.45
C GLU A 315 2.66 -40.38 -13.58
N ILE A 316 2.81 -39.22 -14.20
CA ILE A 316 2.94 -37.93 -13.51
C ILE A 316 1.64 -37.60 -12.76
N ALA A 317 0.48 -37.83 -13.38
CA ALA A 317 -0.83 -37.60 -12.75
C ALA A 317 -1.05 -38.50 -11.53
N GLU A 318 -0.69 -39.79 -11.62
CA GLU A 318 -0.83 -40.76 -10.53
C GLU A 318 0.05 -40.38 -9.32
N ILE A 319 1.27 -39.90 -9.56
CA ILE A 319 2.18 -39.45 -8.50
C ILE A 319 1.75 -38.11 -7.90
N MET A 320 1.21 -37.19 -8.71
CA MET A 320 0.69 -35.91 -8.22
C MET A 320 -0.58 -36.08 -7.36
N GLY A 321 -1.41 -37.09 -7.62
CA GLY A 321 -2.72 -37.25 -6.97
C GLY A 321 -3.58 -35.99 -7.07
N HIS A 322 -4.46 -35.75 -6.09
CA HIS A 322 -5.33 -34.56 -6.01
C HIS A 322 -4.60 -33.25 -5.60
N LYS A 323 -3.26 -33.21 -5.58
CA LYS A 323 -2.50 -32.09 -5.00
C LYS A 323 -2.39 -30.86 -5.91
N SER A 324 -2.84 -30.94 -7.16
CA SER A 324 -2.80 -29.83 -8.12
C SER A 324 -4.16 -29.63 -8.79
N THR A 325 -4.58 -28.36 -8.91
CA THR A 325 -5.75 -27.96 -9.69
C THR A 325 -5.47 -27.88 -11.21
N SER A 326 -4.20 -28.02 -11.61
CA SER A 326 -3.74 -27.94 -13.01
C SER A 326 -3.35 -29.31 -13.56
N THR A 327 -3.64 -29.56 -14.85
CA THR A 327 -3.30 -30.83 -15.51
C THR A 327 -1.78 -30.98 -15.68
N PRO A 328 -1.23 -32.20 -15.65
CA PRO A 328 0.21 -32.45 -15.84
C PRO A 328 0.77 -31.80 -17.12
N GLU A 329 -0.02 -31.81 -18.20
CA GLU A 329 0.35 -31.21 -19.48
C GLU A 329 0.49 -29.68 -19.40
N THR A 330 -0.42 -28.99 -18.69
CA THR A 330 -0.30 -27.54 -18.51
C THR A 330 0.89 -27.16 -17.64
N LEU A 331 1.24 -27.98 -16.66
CA LEU A 331 2.41 -27.76 -15.81
C LEU A 331 3.71 -27.91 -16.60
N ILE A 332 3.84 -28.96 -17.42
CA ILE A 332 5.02 -29.19 -18.26
C ILE A 332 5.19 -28.10 -19.32
N LYS A 333 4.11 -27.67 -19.98
CA LYS A 333 4.17 -26.55 -20.94
C LYS A 333 4.60 -25.25 -20.26
N LYS A 334 4.12 -24.96 -19.05
CA LYS A 334 4.57 -23.80 -18.27
C LYS A 334 6.04 -23.91 -17.84
N ALA A 335 6.49 -25.11 -17.51
CA ALA A 335 7.89 -25.36 -17.16
C ALA A 335 8.80 -25.10 -18.36
N LEU A 336 8.46 -25.63 -19.54
CA LEU A 336 9.18 -25.38 -20.80
C LEU A 336 9.25 -23.88 -21.11
N LEU A 337 8.13 -23.17 -21.02
CA LEU A 337 8.08 -21.73 -21.26
C LEU A 337 8.95 -20.92 -20.28
N LYS A 338 9.04 -21.36 -19.02
CA LYS A 338 9.93 -20.73 -18.04
C LYS A 338 11.40 -21.02 -18.34
N LEU A 339 11.73 -22.25 -18.74
CA LEU A 339 13.10 -22.65 -19.05
C LEU A 339 13.62 -21.97 -20.31
N ASP A 340 12.77 -21.84 -21.35
CA ASP A 340 13.07 -21.08 -22.56
C ASP A 340 13.34 -19.60 -22.25
N ASN A 341 12.56 -18.99 -21.35
CA ASN A 341 12.76 -17.58 -20.95
C ASN A 341 14.06 -17.33 -20.18
N ILE A 342 14.61 -18.34 -19.51
CA ILE A 342 15.87 -18.22 -18.75
C ILE A 342 17.08 -18.47 -19.69
N GLY A 343 16.85 -18.93 -20.92
CA GLY A 343 17.91 -19.19 -21.91
C GLY A 343 18.78 -20.40 -21.55
N VAL A 344 18.25 -21.34 -20.78
CA VAL A 344 18.98 -22.50 -20.28
C VAL A 344 19.01 -23.59 -21.35
N ASP A 345 20.21 -24.10 -21.66
CA ASP A 345 20.36 -25.29 -22.49
C ASP A 345 19.88 -26.52 -21.70
N LEU A 346 18.69 -27.00 -22.07
CA LEU A 346 17.97 -28.10 -21.41
C LEU A 346 18.81 -29.39 -21.40
N GLU A 347 19.59 -29.65 -22.45
CA GLU A 347 20.38 -30.89 -22.55
C GLU A 347 21.62 -30.86 -21.65
N GLN A 348 22.25 -29.70 -21.47
CA GLN A 348 23.39 -29.54 -20.57
C GLN A 348 22.96 -29.60 -19.10
N THR A 349 21.80 -29.05 -18.78
CA THR A 349 21.27 -29.07 -17.41
C THR A 349 20.75 -30.43 -16.97
N ASP A 350 20.14 -31.22 -17.87
CA ASP A 350 19.78 -32.61 -17.56
C ASP A 350 21.01 -33.47 -17.27
N LYS A 351 22.10 -33.29 -18.02
CA LYS A 351 23.38 -33.98 -17.79
C LYS A 351 23.99 -33.62 -16.42
N LEU A 352 23.95 -32.35 -16.02
CA LEU A 352 24.44 -31.91 -14.71
C LEU A 352 23.62 -32.50 -13.56
N ILE A 353 22.30 -32.59 -13.71
CA ILE A 353 21.43 -33.15 -12.67
C ILE A 353 21.61 -34.66 -12.54
N LEU A 354 21.72 -35.39 -13.65
CA LEU A 354 22.04 -36.82 -13.65
C LEU A 354 23.41 -37.11 -13.02
N LEU A 355 24.39 -36.22 -13.19
CA LEU A 355 25.70 -36.32 -12.54
C LEU A 355 25.65 -36.03 -11.04
N CYS A 356 24.72 -35.21 -10.55
CA CYS A 356 24.54 -34.95 -9.12
C CYS A 356 23.68 -35.99 -8.40
N GLN A 357 23.00 -36.89 -9.12
CA GLN A 357 22.15 -37.95 -8.56
C GLN A 357 22.86 -39.30 -8.42
N ASN A 358 24.04 -39.46 -9.02
CA ASN A 358 24.99 -40.56 -8.77
C ASN A 358 26.09 -40.07 -7.82
#